data_AF-A0A9D1LB46-F1
#
_entry.id   AF-A0A9D1LB46-F1
#
_cell.length_a   1.000
_cell.length_b   1.000
_cell.length_c   1.000
_cell.angle_alpha   90.00
_cell.angle_beta   90.00
_cell.angle_gamma   90.00
#
_symmetry.space_group_name_H-M   'P 1'
#
loop_
_entity.id
_entity.type
_entity.pdbx_description
1 polymer ?
#
loop_
_entity_poly.entity_id
_entity_poly.type
_entity_poly.pdbx_seq_one_letter_code
_entity_poly.pdbx_strand_id
1 'polypeptide(L)' 'MNSDPFEGFCAPANQRLSFRTGPNTAYVELFTMPQSTQVEVISMEEGNDVIWVLCRFRKDGNVYYGYTGLKRFNLS' A
#
# COMPACT_ATOMS: atom_id res chain seq x y z
N MET A 1 4.85 12.77 -19.93
CA MET A 1 3.85 13.01 -18.88
C MET A 1 3.21 11.67 -18.61
N ASN A 2 3.64 10.97 -17.56
CA ASN A 2 3.10 9.66 -17.22
C ASN A 2 1.80 9.90 -16.48
N SER A 3 0.68 9.61 -17.13
CA SER A 3 -0.65 9.69 -16.56
C SER A 3 -0.95 8.35 -15.90
N ASP A 4 -0.31 8.05 -14.77
CA ASP A 4 -0.78 6.94 -13.95
C ASP A 4 -2.09 7.40 -13.28
N PRO A 5 -3.25 6.80 -13.61
CA PRO A 5 -4.54 7.27 -13.11
C PRO A 5 -4.71 7.07 -11.59
N PHE A 6 -3.72 6.48 -10.91
CA PHE A 6 -3.78 6.19 -9.47
C PHE A 6 -2.78 7.01 -8.62
N GLU A 7 -1.90 7.81 -9.22
CA GLU A 7 -1.02 8.70 -8.45
C GLU A 7 -1.84 9.75 -7.68
N GLY A 8 -1.65 9.79 -6.37
CA GLY A 8 -2.18 10.84 -5.50
C GLY A 8 -3.47 10.51 -4.74
N PHE A 9 -3.98 9.28 -4.80
CA PHE A 9 -5.10 8.89 -3.94
C PHE A 9 -4.61 8.60 -2.52
N CYS A 10 -4.97 9.48 -1.58
CA CYS A 10 -4.75 9.29 -0.16
C CYS A 10 -5.91 8.48 0.44
N ALA A 11 -5.75 7.15 0.52
CA ALA A 11 -6.75 6.28 1.14
C ALA A 11 -6.48 6.14 2.65
N PRO A 12 -7.45 6.45 3.54
CA PRO A 12 -7.34 6.05 4.93
C PRO A 12 -7.42 4.52 5.01
N ALA A 13 -6.43 3.91 5.64
CA ALA A 13 -6.47 2.49 5.91
C ALA A 13 -7.56 2.17 6.96
N ASN A 14 -8.56 1.36 6.65
CA ASN A 14 -9.59 0.99 7.65
C ASN A 14 -9.18 -0.19 8.52
N GLN A 15 -7.99 -0.75 8.30
CA GLN A 15 -7.35 -1.81 9.08
C GLN A 15 -5.85 -1.50 9.25
N ARG A 16 -5.17 -2.23 10.14
CA ARG A 16 -3.71 -2.23 10.20
C ARG A 16 -3.13 -2.60 8.83
N LEU A 17 -2.25 -1.77 8.28
CA LEU A 17 -1.55 -2.05 7.04
C LEU A 17 -0.23 -2.76 7.35
N SER A 18 -0.08 -3.99 6.85
CA SER A 18 1.21 -4.67 6.80
C SER A 18 1.81 -4.46 5.42
N PHE A 19 2.88 -3.67 5.36
CA PHE A 19 3.65 -3.43 4.14
C PHE A 19 4.70 -4.50 3.94
N ARG A 20 4.84 -4.98 2.70
CA ARG A 20 5.83 -5.96 2.28
C ARG A 20 6.70 -5.41 1.17
N THR A 21 7.86 -6.03 0.96
CA THR A 21 8.76 -5.66 -0.14
C THR A 21 8.26 -6.06 -1.52
N GLY A 22 7.21 -6.88 -1.62
CA GLY A 22 6.65 -7.31 -2.90
C GLY A 22 5.20 -7.82 -2.79
N PRO A 23 4.55 -8.06 -3.94
CA PRO A 23 3.13 -8.41 -4.06
C PRO A 23 2.86 -9.90 -3.75
N ASN A 24 3.34 -10.39 -2.61
CA ASN A 24 3.11 -11.76 -2.14
C ASN A 24 3.28 -11.82 -0.61
N THR A 25 2.54 -12.72 0.04
CA THR A 25 2.67 -13.00 1.48
C THR A 25 3.99 -13.68 1.85
N ALA A 26 4.74 -14.23 0.88
CA ALA A 26 6.08 -14.76 1.07
C ALA A 26 7.15 -13.66 1.26
N TYR A 27 6.90 -12.42 0.83
CA TYR A 27 7.84 -11.32 1.03
C TYR A 27 7.88 -10.87 2.49
N VAL A 28 9.06 -10.45 2.95
CA VAL A 28 9.30 -9.97 4.31
C VAL A 28 8.39 -8.77 4.61
N GLU A 29 7.75 -8.80 5.78
CA GLU A 29 7.01 -7.66 6.30
C GLU A 29 7.98 -6.56 6.74
N LEU A 30 7.82 -5.38 6.16
CA LEU A 30 8.65 -4.20 6.45
C LEU A 30 8.12 -3.47 7.68
N PHE A 31 6.85 -3.08 7.63
CA PHE A 31 6.22 -2.24 8.64
C PHE A 31 4.77 -2.60 8.80
N THR A 32 4.31 -2.62 10.05
CA THR A 32 2.88 -2.55 10.36
C THR A 32 2.54 -1.12 10.75
N MET A 33 1.59 -0.51 10.05
CA MET A 33 1.07 0.83 10.35
C MET A 33 -0.34 0.73 10.95
N PRO A 34 -0.70 1.62 11.89
CA PRO A 34 -2.04 1.65 12.46
C PRO A 34 -3.09 1.97 11.40
N GLN A 35 -4.34 1.63 11.70
CA GLN A 35 -5.48 2.11 10.92
C GLN A 35 -5.47 3.65 10.84
N SER A 36 -6.09 4.19 9.80
CA SER A 36 -6.13 5.60 9.43
C SER A 36 -4.78 6.21 9.01
N THR A 37 -3.75 5.39 8.80
CA THR A 37 -2.51 5.87 8.17
C THR A 37 -2.82 6.35 6.76
N GLN A 38 -2.50 7.62 6.49
CA GLN A 38 -2.55 8.17 5.15
C GLN A 38 -1.40 7.62 4.32
N VAL A 39 -1.74 6.98 3.21
CA VAL A 39 -0.78 6.48 2.24
C VAL A 39 -1.17 6.93 0.85
N GLU A 40 -0.15 7.18 0.04
CA GLU A 40 -0.31 7.50 -1.37
C GLU A 40 -0.23 6.20 -2.17
N VAL A 41 -1.28 5.90 -2.92
CA VAL A 41 -1.27 4.79 -3.88
C VAL A 41 -0.42 5.20 -5.09
N ILE A 42 0.49 4.33 -5.50
CA ILE A 42 1.34 4.52 -6.68
C ILE A 42 0.88 3.61 -7.80
N SER A 43 0.68 2.32 -7.50
CA SER A 43 0.27 1.35 -8.50
C SER A 43 -0.47 0.17 -7.86
N MET A 44 -1.13 -0.61 -8.70
CA MET A 44 -1.76 -1.87 -8.32
C MET A 44 -1.20 -3.00 -9.18
N GLU A 45 -0.93 -4.13 -8.56
CA GLU A 45 -0.33 -5.31 -9.19
C GLU A 45 -1.05 -6.57 -8.71
N GLU A 46 -1.35 -7.50 -9.62
CA GLU A 46 -1.97 -8.77 -9.25
C GLU A 46 -0.90 -9.79 -8.83
N GLY A 47 -1.10 -10.45 -7.69
CA GLY A 47 -0.19 -11.46 -7.17
C GLY A 47 -0.93 -12.47 -6.29
N ASN A 48 -0.83 -13.76 -6.64
CA ASN A 48 -1.55 -14.88 -6.01
C ASN A 48 -3.08 -14.64 -5.92
N ASP A 49 -3.71 -14.27 -7.03
CA ASP A 49 -5.16 -14.01 -7.11
C ASP A 49 -5.63 -12.86 -6.19
N VAL A 50 -4.71 -12.01 -5.74
CA VAL A 50 -4.97 -10.85 -4.89
C VAL A 50 -4.35 -9.62 -5.55
N ILE A 51 -5.10 -8.52 -5.57
CA ILE A 51 -4.55 -7.22 -5.97
C ILE A 51 -3.72 -6.68 -4.79
N TRP A 52 -2.47 -6.34 -5.07
CA TRP A 52 -1.55 -5.66 -4.19
C TRP A 52 -1.43 -4.21 -4.60
N VAL A 53 -1.34 -3.32 -3.62
CA VAL A 53 -1.23 -1.89 -3.82
C VAL A 53 0.16 -1.47 -3.37
N LEU A 54 0.93 -0.92 -4.30
CA LEU A 54 2.18 -0.25 -3.96
C LEU A 54 1.83 1.12 -3.39
N CYS A 55 2.26 1.35 -2.15
CA CYS A 55 2.01 2.59 -1.45
C CYS A 55 3.32 3.30 -1.11
N ARG A 56 3.27 4.63 -1.17
CA ARG A 56 4.25 5.51 -0.55
C ARG A 56 3.70 6.06 0.76
N PHE A 57 4.51 6.00 1.81
CA PHE A 57 4.14 6.49 3.14
C PHE A 57 5.32 7.08 3.88
N ARG A 58 5.04 7.95 4.86
CA ARG A 58 6.06 8.53 5.74
C ARG A 58 6.06 7.85 7.09
N LYS A 59 7.25 7.53 7.60
CA LYS A 59 7.46 7.00 8.94
C LYS A 59 8.76 7.58 9.50
N ASP A 60 8.72 8.13 10.71
CA ASP A 60 9.89 8.71 11.39
C ASP A 60 10.66 9.72 10.52
N GLY A 61 9.93 10.56 9.77
CA GLY A 61 10.49 11.55 8.85
C GLY A 61 11.01 11.00 7.52
N ASN A 62 11.07 9.68 7.35
CA ASN A 62 11.56 9.02 6.14
C ASN A 62 10.40 8.59 5.24
N VAL A 63 10.66 8.54 3.94
CA VAL A 63 9.71 8.05 2.93
C VAL A 63 10.01 6.59 2.63
N TYR A 64 8.97 5.76 2.66
CA TYR A 64 9.05 4.34 2.35
C TYR A 64 8.06 3.96 1.25
N TYR A 65 8.38 2.85 0.58
CA TYR A 65 7.57 2.21 -0.43
C TYR A 65 7.29 0.78 0.01
N GLY A 66 6.05 0.33 -0.12
CA GLY A 66 5.70 -1.02 0.27
C GLY A 66 4.36 -1.48 -0.29
N TYR A 67 4.25 -2.78 -0.48
CA TYR A 67 3.06 -3.44 -0.99
C TYR A 67 2.15 -3.85 0.16
N THR A 68 0.85 -3.59 0.02
CA THR A 68 -0.18 -4.15 0.91
C THR A 68 -1.37 -4.64 0.11
N GLY A 69 -2.04 -5.69 0.56
CA GLY A 69 -3.18 -6.24 -0.16
C GLY A 69 -4.37 -5.27 -0.22
N LEU A 70 -4.98 -5.15 -1.41
CA LEU A 70 -6.12 -4.27 -1.69
C LEU A 70 -7.29 -4.50 -0.74
N LYS A 71 -7.50 -5.75 -0.29
CA LYS A 71 -8.52 -6.12 0.71
C LYS A 71 -8.46 -5.33 2.02
N ARG A 72 -7.34 -4.63 2.30
CA ARG A 72 -7.17 -3.79 3.49
C ARG A 72 -7.59 -2.33 3.26
N PHE A 73 -7.90 -1.96 2.03
CA PHE A 73 -8.54 -0.70 1.66
C PHE A 73 -10.03 -0.97 1.42
N ASN A 74 -10.92 -0.16 2.02
CA ASN A 74 -12.31 -0.15 1.55
C ASN A 74 -12.35 0.67 0.27
N LEU A 75 -12.45 -0.02 -0.86
CA LEU A 75 -13.04 0.56 -2.07
C LEU A 75 -14.55 0.29 -1.96
N SER A 76 -15.30 1.29 -1.50
CA SER A 76 -16.78 1.27 -1.50
C SER A 76 -17.32 1.55 -2.89
#